data_AF-A0A971C3U2-F1
#
_entry.id   AF-A0A971C3U2-F1
#
_cell.length_a   1.000
_cell.length_b   1.000
_cell.length_c   1.000
_cell.angle_alpha   90.00
_cell.angle_beta   90.00
_cell.angle_gamma   90.00
#
_symmetry.space_group_name_H-M   'P 1'
#
loop_
_entity.id
_entity.type
_entity.pdbx_description
1 polymer ?
#
loop_
_entity_poly.entity_id
_entity_poly.type
_entity_poly.pdbx_seq_one_letter_code
_entity_poly.pdbx_strand_id
1 'polypeptide(L)'
;MLSEQKQFSPDTNIHLFMGSIVKYPIHWHNSLEIIAVLNGTIHLKDGFESHTVSEGEVIVINDNDLHAITGQRDENTVIILNIDVTRLKTEQASIKDTIIVCDSNTDKIKYARELKEAFRLVLNIYILCYQNDDIKINSTRQKLNELAALLINNFRYLRMLENSFSSIDSSDSHVETLGGTMDYIYNNFKEKITLQDISFHENISTYYISHLIKKVSGLTFQEYLGMLRAESSEKLLIASNKSIAEIAFESGFSDVKYYNKHFKRWYGMTPGDYRKECKDFFHSSDKTKELIDQNLTDAGRYFDKHLGSDWKEMLSSNEKTTFISIADEMKPRNNMEFSFPSFVLDCNDFNSVLIFKKQLQHITCDLPIRKLDLEFSIKNDVLDQLAQLEMLLNYIPANELNNIERLVLRLKIQETRRDSSYVLIYNEIKNIISNVCSYYNRDFRLELVYQDHEIK
;
A
#
# COMPACT_ATOMS: atom_id res chain seq x y z
N MET A 1 -0.62 -8.26 16.64
CA MET A 1 -0.72 -6.86 17.15
C MET A 1 0.41 -5.97 16.63
N LEU A 2 1.60 -6.50 16.32
CA LEU A 2 2.68 -5.73 15.68
C LEU A 2 2.96 -6.12 14.22
N SER A 3 2.85 -7.41 13.91
CA SER A 3 2.77 -7.85 12.51
C SER A 3 1.39 -7.52 11.96
N GLU A 4 1.35 -6.75 10.88
CA GLU A 4 0.13 -6.42 10.14
C GLU A 4 0.08 -7.24 8.85
N GLN A 5 -1.09 -7.83 8.57
CA GLN A 5 -1.35 -8.48 7.29
C GLN A 5 -2.01 -7.47 6.36
N LYS A 6 -1.36 -7.18 5.24
CA LYS A 6 -1.91 -6.33 4.18
C LYS A 6 -2.72 -7.21 3.22
N GLN A 7 -3.88 -6.71 2.77
CA GLN A 7 -4.67 -7.35 1.72
C GLN A 7 -4.33 -6.69 0.38
N PHE A 8 -3.68 -7.45 -0.50
CA PHE A 8 -3.27 -6.96 -1.82
C PHE A 8 -4.35 -7.22 -2.87
N SER A 9 -4.51 -6.31 -3.81
CA SER A 9 -5.31 -6.54 -5.01
C SER A 9 -4.78 -7.78 -5.77
N PRO A 10 -5.63 -8.75 -6.15
CA PRO A 10 -5.20 -9.94 -6.89
C PRO A 10 -4.53 -9.62 -8.23
N ASP A 11 -4.93 -8.51 -8.86
CA ASP A 11 -4.50 -8.14 -10.20
C ASP A 11 -3.21 -7.34 -10.20
N THR A 12 -3.06 -6.40 -9.28
CA THR A 12 -1.92 -5.47 -9.24
C THR A 12 -0.90 -5.82 -8.15
N ASN A 13 -1.24 -6.68 -7.19
CA ASN A 13 -0.41 -7.07 -6.04
C ASN A 13 0.00 -5.89 -5.14
N ILE A 14 -0.83 -4.85 -5.10
CA ILE A 14 -0.62 -3.66 -4.27
C ILE A 14 -1.79 -3.43 -3.34
N HIS A 15 -1.53 -2.70 -2.26
CA HIS A 15 -2.53 -2.16 -1.35
C HIS A 15 -2.31 -0.64 -1.25
N LEU A 16 -3.36 0.13 -1.43
CA LEU A 16 -3.33 1.59 -1.45
C LEU A 16 -4.20 2.17 -0.33
N PHE A 17 -3.70 3.21 0.31
CA PHE A 17 -4.46 4.03 1.24
C PHE A 17 -4.16 5.51 0.96
N MET A 18 -5.17 6.37 1.04
CA MET A 18 -4.99 7.81 1.06
C MET A 18 -5.72 8.40 2.26
N GLY A 19 -5.06 9.30 2.98
CA GLY A 19 -5.70 9.94 4.11
C GLY A 19 -4.74 10.67 5.03
N SER A 20 -5.24 11.09 6.19
CA SER A 20 -4.43 11.70 7.24
C SER A 20 -3.95 10.64 8.23
N ILE A 21 -2.69 10.74 8.64
CA ILE A 21 -2.11 9.95 9.73
C ILE A 21 -2.09 10.82 10.98
N VAL A 22 -2.80 10.39 12.04
CA VAL A 22 -2.61 10.95 13.38
C VAL A 22 -1.56 10.12 14.11
N LYS A 23 -1.80 8.81 14.14
CA LYS A 23 -0.93 7.86 14.82
C LYS A 23 -1.02 6.51 14.11
N TYR A 24 0.13 6.02 13.69
CA TYR A 24 0.33 4.66 13.24
C TYR A 24 1.35 4.02 14.19
N PRO A 25 0.89 3.27 15.20
CA PRO A 25 1.77 2.65 16.18
C PRO A 25 2.84 1.77 15.54
N ILE A 26 3.90 1.48 16.30
CA ILE A 26 4.99 0.63 15.83
C ILE A 26 4.46 -0.72 15.32
N HIS A 27 4.87 -1.09 14.11
CA HIS A 27 4.41 -2.30 13.43
C HIS A 27 5.40 -2.70 12.33
N TRP A 28 5.21 -3.89 11.77
CA TRP A 28 5.92 -4.35 10.58
C TRP A 28 4.98 -5.19 9.72
N HIS A 29 5.29 -5.35 8.45
CA HIS A 29 4.53 -6.15 7.51
C HIS A 29 5.45 -6.69 6.41
N ASN A 30 4.94 -7.68 5.67
CA ASN A 30 5.70 -8.36 4.62
C ASN A 30 5.47 -7.68 3.26
N SER A 31 5.75 -6.39 3.16
CA SER A 31 5.71 -5.65 1.90
C SER A 31 6.63 -4.45 1.90
N LEU A 32 7.04 -4.03 0.70
CA LEU A 32 7.65 -2.72 0.52
C LEU A 32 6.57 -1.66 0.72
N GLU A 33 6.78 -0.71 1.63
CA GLU A 33 5.86 0.41 1.85
C GLU A 33 6.47 1.71 1.33
N ILE A 34 5.69 2.47 0.56
CA ILE A 34 6.08 3.75 -0.02
C ILE A 34 5.06 4.78 0.42
N ILE A 35 5.52 5.84 1.08
CA ILE A 35 4.66 6.90 1.60
C ILE A 35 4.98 8.20 0.88
N ALA A 36 3.99 8.75 0.18
CA ALA A 36 4.08 10.05 -0.48
C ALA A 36 3.24 11.08 0.28
N VAL A 37 3.84 12.19 0.71
CA VAL A 37 3.14 13.23 1.48
C VAL A 37 2.57 14.28 0.53
N LEU A 38 1.25 14.30 0.38
CA LEU A 38 0.54 15.24 -0.50
C LEU A 38 0.35 16.62 0.12
N ASN A 39 0.30 16.71 1.45
CA ASN A 39 0.18 17.95 2.21
C ASN A 39 0.71 17.73 3.62
N GLY A 40 1.33 18.75 4.19
CA GLY A 40 1.78 18.74 5.58
C GLY A 40 3.07 17.97 5.81
N THR A 41 3.17 17.32 6.97
CA THR A 41 4.38 16.61 7.40
C THR A 41 4.01 15.41 8.27
N ILE A 42 4.77 14.33 8.14
CA ILE A 42 4.73 13.17 9.03
C ILE A 42 6.12 12.90 9.61
N HIS A 43 6.16 12.26 10.77
CA HIS A 43 7.38 11.77 11.40
C HIS A 43 7.36 10.24 11.43
N LEU A 44 8.35 9.64 10.77
CA LEU A 44 8.59 8.21 10.73
C LEU A 44 9.71 7.87 11.71
N LYS A 45 9.51 6.84 12.53
CA LYS A 45 10.58 6.16 13.26
C LYS A 45 10.78 4.79 12.62
N ASP A 46 11.99 4.48 12.18
CA ASP A 46 12.38 3.21 11.59
C ASP A 46 13.67 2.73 12.28
N GLY A 47 13.56 1.65 13.06
CA GLY A 47 14.60 1.23 13.99
C GLY A 47 15.08 2.36 14.92
N PHE A 48 16.38 2.67 14.82
CA PHE A 48 17.01 3.77 15.58
C PHE A 48 16.99 5.12 14.85
N GLU A 49 16.54 5.15 13.60
CA GLU A 49 16.46 6.37 12.80
C GLU A 49 15.11 7.07 12.95
N SER A 50 15.08 8.36 12.62
CA SER A 50 13.87 9.15 12.61
C SER A 50 13.90 10.09 11.42
N HIS A 51 12.83 10.06 10.63
CA HIS A 51 12.69 10.80 9.39
C HIS A 51 11.52 11.76 9.52
N THR A 52 11.71 12.96 9.00
CA THR A 52 10.62 13.93 8.83
C THR A 52 10.37 14.03 7.34
N VAL A 53 9.17 13.66 6.92
CA VAL A 53 8.78 13.61 5.50
C VAL A 53 7.77 14.72 5.27
N SER A 54 8.16 15.70 4.47
CA SER A 54 7.40 16.91 4.21
C SER A 54 6.59 16.79 2.92
N GLU A 55 5.69 17.72 2.68
CA GLU A 55 4.92 17.79 1.44
C GLU A 55 5.81 17.69 0.18
N GLY A 56 5.38 16.87 -0.78
CA GLY A 56 6.07 16.63 -2.05
C GLY A 56 7.19 15.59 -1.95
N GLU A 57 7.42 15.04 -0.75
CA GLU A 57 8.46 14.05 -0.49
C GLU A 57 7.89 12.63 -0.45
N VAL A 58 8.79 11.67 -0.67
CA VAL A 58 8.54 10.25 -0.60
C VAL A 58 9.53 9.59 0.36
N ILE A 59 9.07 8.56 1.06
CA ILE A 59 9.93 7.65 1.81
C ILE A 59 9.57 6.19 1.49
N VAL A 60 10.58 5.33 1.46
CA VAL A 60 10.44 3.88 1.31
C VAL A 60 10.83 3.20 2.62
N ILE A 61 10.03 2.23 3.01
CA ILE A 61 10.23 1.37 4.18
C ILE A 61 10.35 -0.06 3.65
N ASN A 62 11.45 -0.76 3.96
CA ASN A 62 11.70 -2.07 3.35
C ASN A 62 10.80 -3.16 3.92
N ASP A 63 10.78 -4.27 3.18
CA ASP A 63 10.07 -5.47 3.61
C ASP A 63 10.53 -5.90 5.00
N ASN A 64 9.55 -6.17 5.87
CA ASN A 64 9.74 -6.49 7.28
C ASN A 64 10.29 -5.37 8.16
N ASP A 65 10.59 -4.15 7.70
CA ASP A 65 11.14 -3.11 8.59
C ASP A 65 10.14 -2.70 9.67
N LEU A 66 10.68 -2.45 10.88
CA LEU A 66 9.87 -2.10 12.04
C LEU A 66 9.77 -0.59 12.15
N HIS A 67 8.57 -0.07 11.99
CA HIS A 67 8.37 1.37 11.90
C HIS A 67 7.12 1.86 12.61
N ALA A 68 7.14 3.13 12.99
CA ALA A 68 6.00 3.85 13.55
C ALA A 68 5.86 5.20 12.85
N ILE A 69 4.62 5.66 12.65
CA ILE A 69 4.33 6.92 11.98
C ILE A 69 3.50 7.79 12.91
N THR A 70 3.87 9.05 13.01
CA THR A 70 3.09 10.05 13.74
C THR A 70 2.87 11.25 12.84
N GLY A 71 1.69 11.83 12.95
CA GLY A 71 1.32 13.05 12.24
C GLY A 71 0.33 13.84 13.07
N GLN A 72 0.02 15.05 12.62
CA GLN A 72 -0.98 15.88 13.27
C GLN A 72 -2.30 15.76 12.52
N ARG A 73 -3.39 15.52 13.27
CA ARG A 73 -4.74 15.35 12.71
C ARG A 73 -5.11 16.53 11.82
N ASP A 74 -5.66 16.23 10.64
CA ASP A 74 -6.10 17.19 9.61
C ASP A 74 -5.00 18.13 9.06
N GLU A 75 -3.75 17.95 9.47
CA GLU A 75 -2.60 18.74 9.01
C GLU A 75 -1.72 17.99 8.03
N ASN A 76 -2.00 16.72 7.76
CA ASN A 76 -1.31 15.95 6.74
C ASN A 76 -2.27 15.16 5.86
N THR A 77 -1.89 14.96 4.61
CA THR A 77 -2.51 13.99 3.70
C THR A 77 -1.40 13.21 3.04
N VAL A 78 -1.51 11.88 3.03
CA VAL A 78 -0.52 10.99 2.43
C VAL A 78 -1.17 9.96 1.52
N ILE A 79 -0.38 9.40 0.60
CA ILE A 79 -0.65 8.11 -0.05
C ILE A 79 0.30 7.09 0.56
N ILE A 80 -0.24 5.96 1.02
CA ILE A 80 0.53 4.77 1.40
C ILE A 80 0.32 3.72 0.30
N LEU A 81 1.41 3.33 -0.34
CA LEU A 81 1.47 2.26 -1.33
C LEU A 81 2.27 1.09 -0.74
N ASN A 82 1.59 -0.02 -0.47
CA ASN A 82 2.23 -1.28 -0.11
C ASN A 82 2.32 -2.17 -1.35
N ILE A 83 3.49 -2.78 -1.58
CA ILE A 83 3.73 -3.65 -2.74
C ILE A 83 4.20 -5.02 -2.26
N ASP A 84 3.51 -6.08 -2.69
CA ASP A 84 4.00 -7.45 -2.51
C ASP A 84 5.16 -7.73 -3.49
N VAL A 85 6.38 -7.54 -2.98
CA VAL A 85 7.62 -7.72 -3.73
C VAL A 85 7.83 -9.15 -4.21
N THR A 86 7.19 -10.15 -3.60
CA THR A 86 7.35 -11.55 -4.01
C THR A 86 6.67 -11.86 -5.35
N ARG A 87 5.74 -11.00 -5.76
CA ARG A 87 4.93 -11.16 -6.97
C ARG A 87 5.26 -10.15 -8.06
N LEU A 88 6.19 -9.22 -7.79
CA LEU A 88 6.74 -8.34 -8.81
C LEU A 88 7.68 -9.13 -9.74
N LYS A 89 7.29 -9.23 -11.01
CA LYS A 89 8.15 -9.80 -12.06
C LYS A 89 8.98 -8.69 -12.68
N THR A 90 10.14 -8.39 -12.11
CA THR A 90 11.12 -7.49 -12.74
C THR A 90 12.14 -8.31 -13.52
N GLU A 91 12.53 -7.85 -14.72
CA GLU A 91 13.64 -8.44 -15.49
C GLU A 91 15.01 -8.12 -14.86
N GLN A 92 15.06 -7.12 -13.98
CA GLN A 92 16.22 -6.71 -13.19
C GLN A 92 16.21 -7.42 -11.83
N ALA A 93 17.36 -7.38 -11.14
CA ALA A 93 17.58 -7.98 -9.81
C ALA A 93 16.34 -7.88 -8.91
N SER A 94 16.03 -8.98 -8.22
CA SER A 94 14.87 -9.12 -7.35
C SER A 94 14.84 -7.99 -6.31
N ILE A 95 13.83 -7.10 -6.40
CA ILE A 95 13.62 -6.02 -5.41
C ILE A 95 13.44 -6.59 -4.00
N LYS A 96 12.92 -7.83 -3.90
CA LYS A 96 12.75 -8.55 -2.64
C LYS A 96 14.07 -8.72 -1.88
N ASP A 97 15.18 -8.85 -2.59
CA ASP A 97 16.50 -9.10 -1.99
C ASP A 97 17.37 -7.82 -2.01
N THR A 98 16.74 -6.66 -2.19
CA THR A 98 17.41 -5.37 -2.31
C THR A 98 16.96 -4.44 -1.19
N ILE A 99 17.92 -3.89 -0.43
CA ILE A 99 17.65 -2.81 0.52
C ILE A 99 17.56 -1.49 -0.26
N ILE A 100 16.41 -0.84 -0.15
CA ILE A 100 16.13 0.48 -0.74
C ILE A 100 16.25 1.52 0.36
N VAL A 101 17.15 2.49 0.15
CA VAL A 101 17.29 3.68 0.98
C VAL A 101 16.79 4.85 0.14
N CYS A 102 15.49 5.06 0.19
CA CYS A 102 14.84 6.17 -0.49
C CYS A 102 14.15 6.99 0.58
N ASP A 103 14.90 7.93 1.14
CA ASP A 103 14.39 8.90 2.08
C ASP A 103 14.82 10.30 1.64
N SER A 104 14.10 11.30 2.13
CA SER A 104 14.41 12.68 1.80
C SER A 104 15.56 13.22 2.66
N ASN A 105 16.04 12.54 3.70
CA ASN A 105 17.18 13.04 4.49
C ASN A 105 18.54 12.72 3.85
N THR A 106 18.64 11.66 3.04
CA THR A 106 19.86 11.29 2.33
C THR A 106 20.08 12.16 1.09
N ASP A 107 20.99 13.13 1.22
CA ASP A 107 21.60 13.86 0.10
C ASP A 107 20.56 14.46 -0.90
N LYS A 108 19.50 15.12 -0.38
CA LYS A 108 18.37 15.72 -1.14
C LYS A 108 18.77 16.35 -2.47
N ILE A 109 19.90 17.05 -2.49
CA ILE A 109 20.39 17.80 -3.64
C ILE A 109 20.76 16.86 -4.81
N LYS A 110 21.36 15.71 -4.48
CA LYS A 110 21.87 14.74 -5.45
C LYS A 110 20.75 13.96 -6.12
N TYR A 111 19.74 13.56 -5.35
CA TYR A 111 18.63 12.70 -5.81
C TYR A 111 17.31 13.45 -5.99
N ALA A 112 17.34 14.79 -6.04
CA ALA A 112 16.14 15.63 -6.11
C ALA A 112 15.22 15.25 -7.28
N ARG A 113 15.79 14.92 -8.43
CA ARG A 113 15.02 14.56 -9.64
C ARG A 113 14.35 13.21 -9.47
N GLU A 114 15.10 12.23 -8.98
CA GLU A 114 14.68 10.85 -8.78
C GLU A 114 13.61 10.76 -7.68
N LEU A 115 13.75 11.51 -6.59
CA LEU A 115 12.75 11.61 -5.53
C LEU A 115 11.44 12.22 -6.05
N LYS A 116 11.53 13.30 -6.84
CA LYS A 116 10.36 13.91 -7.48
C LYS A 116 9.66 12.96 -8.44
N GLU A 117 10.44 12.18 -9.19
CA GLU A 117 9.90 11.18 -10.12
C GLU A 117 9.24 10.00 -9.38
N ALA A 118 9.85 9.52 -8.29
CA ALA A 118 9.25 8.50 -7.43
C ALA A 118 7.91 8.98 -6.85
N PHE A 119 7.86 10.21 -6.34
CA PHE A 119 6.61 10.85 -5.89
C PHE A 119 5.57 10.87 -7.02
N ARG A 120 5.95 11.36 -8.21
CA ARG A 120 5.06 11.41 -9.39
C ARG A 120 4.51 10.04 -9.78
N LEU A 121 5.34 9.00 -9.75
CA LEU A 121 4.94 7.62 -10.06
C LEU A 121 3.94 7.07 -9.03
N VAL A 122 4.13 7.35 -7.74
CA VAL A 122 3.15 6.97 -6.69
C VAL A 122 1.79 7.61 -6.94
N LEU A 123 1.76 8.91 -7.26
CA LEU A 123 0.50 9.61 -7.59
C LEU A 123 -0.16 8.98 -8.84
N ASN A 124 0.60 8.73 -9.90
CA ASN A 124 0.09 8.09 -11.11
C ASN A 124 -0.48 6.69 -10.85
N ILE A 125 0.20 5.88 -10.03
CA ILE A 125 -0.30 4.55 -9.63
C ILE A 125 -1.63 4.69 -8.89
N TYR A 126 -1.71 5.62 -7.93
CA TYR A 126 -2.96 5.87 -7.20
C TYR A 126 -4.10 6.27 -8.14
N ILE A 127 -3.85 7.19 -9.08
CA ILE A 127 -4.84 7.66 -10.06
C ILE A 127 -5.31 6.50 -10.96
N LEU A 128 -4.39 5.67 -11.47
CA LEU A 128 -4.73 4.55 -12.35
C LEU A 128 -5.53 3.46 -11.64
N CYS A 129 -5.26 3.21 -10.36
CA CYS A 129 -6.02 2.24 -9.56
C CYS A 129 -7.43 2.72 -9.19
N TYR A 130 -7.73 4.01 -9.34
CA TYR A 130 -9.07 4.53 -9.04
C TYR A 130 -10.14 4.04 -10.02
N GLN A 131 -9.76 3.74 -11.25
CA GLN A 131 -10.67 3.28 -12.30
C GLN A 131 -10.28 1.83 -12.66
N ASN A 132 -11.01 0.86 -12.12
CA ASN A 132 -10.62 -0.54 -12.15
C ASN A 132 -11.08 -1.23 -13.45
N ASP A 133 -10.43 -0.92 -14.59
CA ASP A 133 -10.60 -1.61 -15.88
C ASP A 133 -9.31 -2.35 -16.31
N ASP A 134 -9.46 -3.38 -17.17
CA ASP A 134 -8.35 -4.25 -17.60
C ASP A 134 -7.17 -3.48 -18.23
N ILE A 135 -7.46 -2.38 -18.93
CA ILE A 135 -6.46 -1.52 -19.58
C ILE A 135 -5.64 -0.77 -18.53
N LYS A 136 -6.31 -0.28 -17.48
CA LYS A 136 -5.68 0.43 -16.37
C LYS A 136 -4.95 -0.49 -15.41
N ILE A 137 -5.32 -1.77 -15.29
CA ILE A 137 -4.50 -2.77 -14.58
C ILE A 137 -3.13 -2.91 -15.26
N ASN A 138 -3.08 -3.00 -16.60
CA ASN A 138 -1.81 -3.09 -17.33
C ASN A 138 -1.00 -1.79 -17.22
N SER A 139 -1.65 -0.64 -17.30
CA SER A 139 -1.01 0.67 -17.12
C SER A 139 -0.45 0.83 -15.70
N THR A 140 -1.18 0.35 -14.69
CA THR A 140 -0.73 0.32 -13.28
C THR A 140 0.51 -0.55 -13.15
N ARG A 141 0.51 -1.77 -13.71
CA ARG A 141 1.68 -2.67 -13.70
C ARG A 141 2.89 -2.04 -14.39
N GLN A 142 2.69 -1.33 -15.49
CA GLN A 142 3.78 -0.58 -16.14
C GLN A 142 4.36 0.48 -15.21
N LYS A 143 3.53 1.28 -14.53
CA LYS A 143 4.01 2.29 -13.57
C LYS A 143 4.68 1.68 -12.34
N LEU A 144 4.20 0.53 -11.87
CA LEU A 144 4.89 -0.23 -10.81
C LEU A 144 6.28 -0.69 -11.25
N ASN A 145 6.43 -1.17 -12.50
CA ASN A 145 7.73 -1.55 -13.03
C ASN A 145 8.67 -0.36 -13.21
N GLU A 146 8.16 0.79 -13.68
CA GLU A 146 8.92 2.04 -13.75
C GLU A 146 9.41 2.47 -12.35
N LEU A 147 8.54 2.42 -11.33
CA LEU A 147 8.88 2.74 -9.95
C LEU A 147 9.92 1.77 -9.39
N ALA A 148 9.73 0.46 -9.56
CA ALA A 148 10.68 -0.55 -9.11
C ALA A 148 12.06 -0.35 -9.76
N ALA A 149 12.10 -0.11 -11.07
CA ALA A 149 13.34 0.17 -11.78
C ALA A 149 14.01 1.46 -11.28
N LEU A 150 13.24 2.52 -11.02
CA LEU A 150 13.76 3.77 -10.44
C LEU A 150 14.39 3.53 -9.06
N LEU A 151 13.70 2.78 -8.19
CA LEU A 151 14.17 2.44 -6.85
C LEU A 151 15.47 1.62 -6.90
N ILE A 152 15.48 0.53 -7.65
CA ILE A 152 16.66 -0.34 -7.78
C ILE A 152 17.85 0.43 -8.37
N ASN A 153 17.60 1.26 -9.38
CA ASN A 153 18.68 1.96 -10.08
C ASN A 153 19.18 3.20 -9.36
N ASN A 154 18.48 3.79 -8.40
CA ASN A 154 18.94 5.06 -7.81
C ASN A 154 19.07 5.01 -6.29
N PHE A 155 18.27 4.16 -5.66
CA PHE A 155 18.09 4.11 -4.21
C PHE A 155 18.47 2.74 -3.62
N ARG A 156 19.01 1.81 -4.42
CA ARG A 156 19.66 0.62 -3.87
C ARG A 156 20.79 1.06 -2.96
N TYR A 157 20.77 0.60 -1.70
CA TYR A 157 21.75 0.99 -0.68
C TYR A 157 23.18 0.91 -1.21
N LEU A 158 23.54 -0.21 -1.83
CA LEU A 158 24.86 -0.40 -2.43
C LEU A 158 25.21 0.70 -3.44
N ARG A 159 24.30 1.05 -4.37
CA ARG A 159 24.52 2.10 -5.38
C ARG A 159 24.62 3.51 -4.78
N MET A 160 23.95 3.78 -3.66
CA MET A 160 24.16 5.03 -2.92
C MET A 160 25.56 5.10 -2.31
N LEU A 161 26.09 3.96 -1.85
CA LEU A 161 27.50 3.88 -1.47
C LEU A 161 28.37 4.18 -2.69
N GLU A 162 28.14 3.55 -3.85
CA GLU A 162 28.88 3.76 -5.10
C GLU A 162 28.94 5.22 -5.54
N ASN A 163 27.81 5.91 -5.55
CA ASN A 163 27.74 7.30 -5.98
C ASN A 163 28.45 8.25 -4.99
N SER A 164 28.62 7.86 -3.73
CA SER A 164 29.41 8.61 -2.74
C SER A 164 30.92 8.49 -2.99
N PHE A 165 31.33 7.57 -3.88
CA PHE A 165 32.72 7.40 -4.33
C PHE A 165 33.10 8.16 -5.59
N SER A 166 32.17 8.85 -6.27
CA SER A 166 32.46 9.56 -7.53
C SER A 166 33.50 10.70 -7.40
N SER A 167 33.97 11.01 -6.20
CA SER A 167 35.11 11.90 -5.91
C SER A 167 36.45 11.18 -5.72
N ILE A 168 36.53 9.86 -5.94
CA ILE A 168 37.73 9.03 -5.79
C ILE A 168 37.95 8.30 -7.12
N ASP A 169 39.17 8.36 -7.64
CA ASP A 169 39.62 7.69 -8.87
C ASP A 169 38.91 6.34 -9.06
N SER A 170 37.97 6.34 -10.00
CA SER A 170 37.00 5.28 -10.21
C SER A 170 37.66 4.08 -10.88
N SER A 171 37.87 3.02 -10.11
CA SER A 171 37.83 1.67 -10.67
C SER A 171 36.56 0.99 -10.16
N ASP A 172 35.69 0.56 -11.07
CA ASP A 172 34.43 -0.17 -10.78
C ASP A 172 34.64 -1.32 -9.76
N SER A 173 35.85 -1.89 -9.72
CA SER A 173 36.27 -2.93 -8.78
C SER A 173 36.14 -2.58 -7.29
N HIS A 174 36.34 -1.31 -6.89
CA HIS A 174 36.31 -0.91 -5.47
C HIS A 174 34.89 -0.84 -4.92
N VAL A 175 33.97 -0.47 -5.80
CA VAL A 175 32.53 -0.37 -5.57
C VAL A 175 31.92 -1.77 -5.46
N GLU A 176 32.22 -2.66 -6.39
CA GLU A 176 31.75 -4.05 -6.36
C GLU A 176 32.27 -4.79 -5.11
N THR A 177 33.56 -4.61 -4.79
CA THR A 177 34.17 -5.15 -3.56
C THR A 177 33.42 -4.71 -2.30
N LEU A 178 33.05 -3.43 -2.22
CA LEU A 178 32.34 -2.91 -1.06
C LEU A 178 30.94 -3.51 -0.96
N GLY A 179 30.24 -3.61 -2.10
CA GLY A 179 28.94 -4.24 -2.18
C GLY A 179 29.00 -5.67 -1.62
N GLY A 180 29.91 -6.48 -2.17
CA GLY A 180 30.16 -7.85 -1.69
C GLY A 180 30.52 -7.92 -0.20
N THR A 181 31.39 -7.01 0.26
CA THR A 181 31.76 -6.89 1.68
C THR A 181 30.55 -6.63 2.57
N MET A 182 29.72 -5.63 2.24
CA MET A 182 28.56 -5.26 3.05
C MET A 182 27.48 -6.33 3.02
N ASP A 183 27.24 -6.94 1.86
CA ASP A 183 26.31 -8.06 1.70
C ASP A 183 26.77 -9.28 2.49
N TYR A 184 28.07 -9.59 2.48
CA TYR A 184 28.62 -10.67 3.28
C TYR A 184 28.39 -10.41 4.78
N ILE A 185 28.66 -9.19 5.25
CA ILE A 185 28.44 -8.83 6.65
C ILE A 185 26.95 -8.93 7.00
N TYR A 186 26.06 -8.42 6.15
CA TYR A 186 24.62 -8.45 6.37
C TYR A 186 24.05 -9.89 6.38
N ASN A 187 24.55 -10.77 5.52
CA ASN A 187 24.09 -12.15 5.49
C ASN A 187 24.65 -13.01 6.64
N ASN A 188 25.76 -12.58 7.26
CA ASN A 188 26.47 -13.36 8.28
C ASN A 188 26.58 -12.65 9.64
N PHE A 189 25.86 -11.56 9.89
CA PHE A 189 26.06 -10.76 11.11
C PHE A 189 25.81 -11.54 12.39
N LYS A 190 24.96 -12.58 12.37
CA LYS A 190 24.67 -13.42 13.55
C LYS A 190 25.83 -14.33 13.92
N GLU A 191 26.69 -14.64 12.96
CA GLU A 191 27.83 -15.54 13.14
C GLU A 191 29.07 -14.78 13.65
N LYS A 192 30.06 -15.54 14.10
CA LYS A 192 31.37 -14.99 14.48
C LYS A 192 32.20 -14.67 13.24
N ILE A 193 31.93 -13.52 12.63
CA ILE A 193 32.69 -13.01 11.49
C ILE A 193 33.85 -12.09 11.90
N THR A 194 34.93 -12.16 11.14
CA THR A 194 36.15 -11.35 11.31
C THR A 194 36.52 -10.66 9.99
N LEU A 195 37.40 -9.66 10.07
CA LEU A 195 37.96 -9.04 8.86
C LEU A 195 38.75 -10.05 8.02
N GLN A 196 39.38 -11.06 8.64
CA GLN A 196 40.08 -12.13 7.94
C GLN A 196 39.14 -12.98 7.09
N ASP A 197 37.94 -13.29 7.60
CA ASP A 197 36.95 -14.08 6.87
C ASP A 197 36.50 -13.34 5.59
N ILE A 198 36.23 -12.04 5.72
CA ILE A 198 35.85 -11.17 4.59
C ILE A 198 37.02 -11.02 3.60
N SER A 199 38.23 -10.85 4.13
CA SER A 199 39.46 -10.74 3.33
C SER A 199 39.70 -11.96 2.46
N PHE A 200 39.43 -13.16 3.00
CA PHE A 200 39.52 -14.41 2.26
C PHE A 200 38.42 -14.54 1.21
N HIS A 201 37.19 -14.11 1.53
CA HIS A 201 36.03 -14.16 0.61
C HIS A 201 36.21 -13.23 -0.59
N GLU A 202 36.64 -11.98 -0.35
CA GLU A 202 36.77 -10.94 -1.38
C GLU A 202 38.15 -10.93 -2.06
N ASN A 203 39.09 -11.77 -1.62
CA ASN A 203 40.49 -11.80 -2.07
C ASN A 203 41.22 -10.45 -1.93
N ILE A 204 40.98 -9.74 -0.82
CA ILE A 204 41.48 -8.37 -0.59
C ILE A 204 41.99 -8.21 0.85
N SER A 205 42.96 -7.34 1.09
CA SER A 205 43.55 -7.18 2.43
C SER A 205 42.56 -6.68 3.50
N THR A 206 42.72 -7.17 4.73
CA THR A 206 41.96 -6.72 5.91
C THR A 206 42.07 -5.22 6.16
N TYR A 207 43.24 -4.63 5.91
CA TYR A 207 43.47 -3.18 6.02
C TYR A 207 42.57 -2.40 5.06
N TYR A 208 42.52 -2.84 3.81
CA TYR A 208 41.70 -2.21 2.79
C TYR A 208 40.21 -2.29 3.15
N ILE A 209 39.71 -3.47 3.56
CA ILE A 209 38.32 -3.65 4.00
C ILE A 209 37.97 -2.74 5.18
N SER A 210 38.81 -2.72 6.23
CA SER A 210 38.56 -1.86 7.41
C SER A 210 38.57 -0.38 7.04
N HIS A 211 39.48 0.04 6.16
CA HIS A 211 39.54 1.42 5.71
C HIS A 211 38.30 1.79 4.89
N LEU A 212 37.86 0.88 4.02
CA LEU A 212 36.69 1.05 3.17
C LEU A 212 35.40 1.16 4.01
N ILE A 213 35.17 0.26 4.96
CA ILE A 213 34.02 0.32 5.88
C ILE A 213 34.01 1.65 6.64
N LYS A 214 35.15 2.06 7.21
CA LYS A 214 35.27 3.29 8.00
C LYS A 214 35.03 4.54 7.17
N LYS A 215 35.53 4.57 5.94
CA LYS A 215 35.38 5.67 5.02
C LYS A 215 33.92 5.86 4.59
N VAL A 216 33.20 4.75 4.39
CA VAL A 216 31.83 4.75 3.87
C VAL A 216 30.80 5.01 4.96
N SER A 217 30.83 4.16 5.99
CA SER A 217 29.82 4.20 7.05
C SER A 217 30.16 5.22 8.14
N GLY A 218 31.40 5.72 8.18
CA GLY A 218 31.92 6.44 9.34
C GLY A 218 32.18 5.52 10.56
N LEU A 219 31.93 4.21 10.44
CA LEU A 219 32.02 3.23 11.53
C LEU A 219 33.17 2.25 11.32
N THR A 220 33.79 1.80 12.41
CA THR A 220 34.69 0.65 12.33
C THR A 220 33.89 -0.62 12.06
N PHE A 221 34.53 -1.68 11.57
CA PHE A 221 33.87 -2.99 11.36
C PHE A 221 33.11 -3.48 12.59
N GLN A 222 33.70 -3.36 13.78
CA GLN A 222 33.07 -3.76 15.05
C GLN A 222 31.83 -2.91 15.39
N GLU A 223 31.86 -1.62 15.06
CA GLU A 223 30.74 -0.71 15.28
C GLU A 223 29.60 -0.98 14.29
N TYR A 224 29.92 -1.19 13.01
CA TYR A 224 28.96 -1.53 11.98
C TYR A 224 28.28 -2.89 12.26
N LEU A 225 29.07 -3.91 12.59
CA LEU A 225 28.54 -5.21 13.01
C LEU A 225 27.68 -5.09 14.28
N GLY A 226 28.10 -4.29 15.25
CA GLY A 226 27.32 -4.03 16.47
C GLY A 226 25.99 -3.33 16.20
N MET A 227 25.95 -2.43 15.22
CA MET A 227 24.74 -1.75 14.76
C MET A 227 23.72 -2.73 14.18
N LEU A 228 24.10 -3.53 13.17
CA LEU A 228 23.23 -4.51 12.53
C LEU A 228 22.66 -5.53 13.53
N ARG A 229 23.50 -5.98 14.46
CA ARG A 229 23.06 -6.90 15.53
C ARG A 229 22.08 -6.23 16.49
N ALA A 230 22.31 -4.98 16.88
CA ALA A 230 21.41 -4.24 17.76
C ALA A 230 20.05 -4.01 17.10
N GLU A 231 20.05 -3.61 15.83
CA GLU A 231 18.85 -3.45 14.99
C GLU A 231 18.07 -4.77 14.85
N SER A 232 18.75 -5.88 14.52
CA SER A 232 18.10 -7.20 14.42
C SER A 232 17.45 -7.67 15.74
N SER A 233 17.93 -7.16 16.88
CA SER A 233 17.43 -7.54 18.22
C SER A 233 16.10 -6.85 18.57
N GLU A 234 15.76 -5.76 17.88
CA GLU A 234 14.64 -4.89 18.23
C GLU A 234 13.30 -5.63 18.15
N LYS A 235 13.04 -6.33 17.05
CA LYS A 235 11.83 -7.15 16.88
C LYS A 235 11.72 -8.21 17.97
N LEU A 236 12.83 -8.87 18.33
CA LEU A 236 12.84 -9.86 19.41
C LEU A 236 12.51 -9.22 20.76
N LEU A 237 12.93 -7.98 21.01
CA LEU A 237 12.65 -7.27 22.26
C LEU A 237 11.15 -7.00 22.48
N ILE A 238 10.45 -6.62 21.42
CA ILE A 238 9.05 -6.18 21.50
C ILE A 238 8.04 -7.30 21.18
N ALA A 239 8.43 -8.28 20.36
CA ALA A 239 7.54 -9.33 19.87
C ALA A 239 7.68 -10.66 20.62
N SER A 240 8.65 -10.79 21.53
CA SER A 240 8.90 -12.03 22.27
C SER A 240 9.00 -11.81 23.78
N ASN A 241 8.88 -12.90 24.54
CA ASN A 241 9.12 -12.93 25.99
C ASN A 241 10.54 -13.42 26.36
N LYS A 242 11.45 -13.54 25.37
CA LYS A 242 12.83 -13.96 25.61
C LYS A 242 13.52 -12.99 26.57
N SER A 243 14.42 -13.50 27.42
CA SER A 243 15.26 -12.67 28.27
C SER A 243 16.20 -11.78 27.44
N ILE A 244 16.67 -10.68 28.02
CA ILE A 244 17.68 -9.81 27.38
C ILE A 244 18.94 -10.60 27.00
N ALA A 245 19.29 -11.62 27.80
CA ALA A 245 20.44 -12.48 27.54
C ALA A 245 20.22 -13.36 26.30
N GLU A 246 19.08 -14.04 26.20
CA GLU A 246 18.76 -14.87 25.03
C GLU A 246 18.75 -14.06 23.74
N ILE A 247 18.16 -12.86 23.77
CA ILE A 247 18.12 -11.97 22.62
C ILE A 247 19.51 -11.51 22.20
N ALA A 248 20.38 -11.19 23.16
CA ALA A 248 21.76 -10.81 22.86
C ALA A 248 22.47 -11.90 22.04
N PHE A 249 22.38 -13.16 22.49
CA PHE A 249 23.04 -14.28 21.82
C PHE A 249 22.39 -14.61 20.46
N GLU A 250 21.06 -14.59 20.37
CA GLU A 250 20.35 -14.85 19.11
C GLU A 250 20.56 -13.77 18.05
N SER A 251 20.87 -12.55 18.49
CA SER A 251 21.25 -11.43 17.62
C SER A 251 22.75 -11.44 17.28
N GLY A 252 23.51 -12.44 17.73
CA GLY A 252 24.93 -12.63 17.39
C GLY A 252 25.95 -11.96 18.32
N PHE A 253 25.52 -11.38 19.46
CA PHE A 253 26.49 -10.82 20.43
C PHE A 253 27.17 -11.93 21.24
N SER A 254 28.46 -11.76 21.50
CA SER A 254 29.26 -12.67 22.32
C SER A 254 28.92 -12.62 23.81
N ASP A 255 28.37 -11.50 24.27
CA ASP A 255 27.98 -11.29 25.65
C ASP A 255 26.97 -10.15 25.80
N VAL A 256 26.25 -10.18 26.93
CA VAL A 256 25.16 -9.26 27.25
C VAL A 256 25.66 -7.83 27.50
N LYS A 257 26.88 -7.65 28.02
CA LYS A 257 27.44 -6.33 28.30
C LYS A 257 27.76 -5.59 27.01
N TYR A 258 28.30 -6.30 26.02
CA TYR A 258 28.59 -5.78 24.70
C TYR A 258 27.30 -5.42 23.95
N TYR A 259 26.28 -6.27 24.04
CA TYR A 259 24.94 -5.96 23.53
C TYR A 259 24.37 -4.68 24.12
N ASN A 260 24.31 -4.56 25.45
CA ASN A 260 23.77 -3.37 26.12
C ASN A 260 24.50 -2.09 25.71
N LYS A 261 25.84 -2.16 25.56
CA LYS A 261 26.65 -1.02 25.12
C LYS A 261 26.25 -0.55 23.72
N HIS A 262 26.13 -1.46 22.77
CA HIS A 262 25.77 -1.12 21.39
C HIS A 262 24.32 -0.70 21.25
N PHE A 263 23.39 -1.43 21.88
CA PHE A 263 21.99 -1.06 21.84
C PHE A 263 21.77 0.36 22.41
N LYS A 264 22.38 0.67 23.57
CA LYS A 264 22.28 2.01 24.16
C LYS A 264 22.94 3.10 23.31
N ARG A 265 24.00 2.77 22.58
CA ARG A 265 24.64 3.73 21.65
C ARG A 265 23.68 4.15 20.54
N TRP A 266 22.93 3.21 19.97
CA TRP A 266 22.07 3.45 18.81
C TRP A 266 20.67 3.92 19.20
N TYR A 267 20.06 3.31 20.23
CA TYR A 267 18.69 3.60 20.66
C TYR A 267 18.60 4.61 21.82
N GLY A 268 19.73 5.08 22.34
CA GLY A 268 19.80 6.03 23.46
C GLY A 268 19.45 5.44 24.85
N MET A 269 18.91 4.23 24.91
CA MET A 269 18.44 3.58 26.14
C MET A 269 18.84 2.09 26.20
N THR A 270 18.68 1.45 27.36
CA THR A 270 19.00 0.01 27.46
C THR A 270 17.92 -0.85 26.76
N PRO A 271 18.24 -2.07 26.29
CA PRO A 271 17.26 -3.01 25.75
C PRO A 271 16.08 -3.28 26.69
N GLY A 272 16.35 -3.33 28.00
CA GLY A 272 15.32 -3.54 29.02
C GLY A 272 14.37 -2.35 29.14
N ASP A 273 14.92 -1.14 29.15
CA ASP A 273 14.12 0.09 29.15
C ASP A 273 13.32 0.23 27.86
N TYR A 274 13.93 -0.05 26.70
CA TYR A 274 13.27 -0.03 25.40
C TYR A 274 12.07 -0.97 25.35
N ARG A 275 12.26 -2.23 25.75
CA ARG A 275 11.18 -3.22 25.84
C ARG A 275 10.05 -2.71 26.75
N LYS A 276 10.40 -2.12 27.90
CA LYS A 276 9.42 -1.61 28.85
C LYS A 276 8.65 -0.44 28.24
N GLU A 277 9.33 0.53 27.65
CA GLU A 277 8.71 1.69 27.00
C GLU A 277 7.76 1.26 25.89
N CYS A 278 8.17 0.33 25.02
CA CYS A 278 7.29 -0.23 24.01
C CYS A 278 6.09 -0.95 24.64
N LYS A 279 6.30 -1.77 25.69
CA LYS A 279 5.20 -2.45 26.42
C LYS A 279 4.24 -1.47 27.08
N ASP A 280 4.74 -0.41 27.70
CA ASP A 280 3.91 0.62 28.32
C ASP A 280 3.12 1.38 27.24
N PHE A 281 3.73 1.63 26.07
CA PHE A 281 3.04 2.11 24.87
C PHE A 281 1.92 1.14 24.42
N PHE A 282 2.16 -0.18 24.47
CA PHE A 282 1.17 -1.22 24.15
C PHE A 282 0.12 -1.46 25.24
N HIS A 283 0.35 -1.09 26.50
CA HIS A 283 -0.59 -1.27 27.60
C HIS A 283 -1.45 -0.03 27.88
N SER A 284 -1.00 1.15 27.44
CA SER A 284 -1.83 2.35 27.39
C SER A 284 -3.02 2.14 26.42
N SER A 285 -4.15 2.79 26.68
CA SER A 285 -5.42 2.69 25.93
C SER A 285 -5.37 3.16 24.47
N ASP A 286 -4.19 3.37 23.92
CA ASP A 286 -3.90 4.17 22.73
C ASP A 286 -3.31 3.30 21.60
N LYS A 287 -3.93 2.12 21.41
CA LYS A 287 -3.59 1.08 20.44
C LYS A 287 -4.15 1.33 19.04
N THR A 288 -5.04 2.31 18.91
CA THR A 288 -5.79 2.52 17.67
C THR A 288 -4.91 3.19 16.64
N LYS A 289 -4.66 2.47 15.54
CA LYS A 289 -4.26 3.07 14.27
C LYS A 289 -5.30 4.12 13.91
N GLU A 290 -4.90 5.39 13.92
CA GLU A 290 -5.75 6.54 13.61
C GLU A 290 -5.40 7.06 12.22
N LEU A 291 -6.07 6.46 11.24
CA LEU A 291 -6.06 6.87 9.84
C LEU A 291 -7.42 7.46 9.49
N ILE A 292 -7.43 8.61 8.82
CA ILE A 292 -8.63 9.27 8.33
C ILE A 292 -8.65 9.13 6.81
N ASP A 293 -9.45 8.19 6.29
CA ASP A 293 -9.66 7.98 4.85
C ASP A 293 -10.19 9.28 4.21
N GLN A 294 -9.51 9.77 3.17
CA GLN A 294 -9.93 10.95 2.42
C GLN A 294 -10.46 10.54 1.05
N ASN A 295 -11.62 11.07 0.66
CA ASN A 295 -12.25 10.77 -0.63
C ASN A 295 -11.48 11.44 -1.79
N LEU A 296 -11.54 10.84 -2.99
CA LEU A 296 -10.86 11.37 -4.18
C LEU A 296 -11.31 12.76 -4.63
N THR A 297 -12.53 13.18 -4.29
CA THR A 297 -13.00 14.55 -4.54
C THR A 297 -12.10 15.57 -3.84
N ASP A 298 -11.63 15.25 -2.63
CA ASP A 298 -10.63 16.04 -1.91
C ASP A 298 -9.21 15.83 -2.47
N ALA A 299 -8.93 14.66 -3.06
CA ALA A 299 -7.62 14.35 -3.64
C ALA A 299 -7.30 15.15 -4.92
N GLY A 300 -8.32 15.52 -5.70
CA GLY A 300 -8.17 16.26 -6.96
C GLY A 300 -7.37 17.56 -6.79
N ARG A 301 -7.53 18.27 -5.67
CA ARG A 301 -6.74 19.49 -5.38
C ARG A 301 -5.24 19.21 -5.23
N TYR A 302 -4.89 18.05 -4.67
CA TYR A 302 -3.50 17.65 -4.50
C TYR A 302 -2.90 17.20 -5.82
N PHE A 303 -3.67 16.50 -6.67
CA PHE A 303 -3.22 16.16 -8.02
C PHE A 303 -3.05 17.40 -8.89
N ASP A 304 -3.99 18.36 -8.84
CA ASP A 304 -3.85 19.64 -9.54
C ASP A 304 -2.61 20.42 -9.05
N LYS A 305 -2.33 20.39 -7.73
CA LYS A 305 -1.15 21.04 -7.13
C LYS A 305 0.17 20.39 -7.58
N HIS A 306 0.23 19.06 -7.59
CA HIS A 306 1.49 18.30 -7.74
C HIS A 306 1.76 17.81 -9.18
N LEU A 307 0.72 17.58 -9.97
CA LEU A 307 0.80 17.07 -11.35
C LEU A 307 0.28 18.07 -12.39
N GLY A 308 -0.35 19.18 -11.99
CA GLY A 308 -1.03 20.08 -12.93
C GLY A 308 -2.33 19.48 -13.47
N SER A 309 -2.74 19.83 -14.68
CA SER A 309 -3.99 19.31 -15.30
C SER A 309 -3.85 17.94 -15.96
N ASP A 310 -2.62 17.46 -16.16
CA ASP A 310 -2.31 16.31 -17.03
C ASP A 310 -2.89 14.98 -16.52
N TRP A 311 -3.08 14.86 -15.20
CA TRP A 311 -3.68 13.65 -14.62
C TRP A 311 -5.14 13.45 -15.04
N LYS A 312 -5.85 14.52 -15.41
CA LYS A 312 -7.24 14.45 -15.89
C LYS A 312 -7.32 13.70 -17.22
N GLU A 313 -6.27 13.79 -18.05
CA GLU A 313 -6.18 13.03 -19.30
C GLU A 313 -5.97 11.54 -19.03
N MET A 314 -5.24 11.17 -17.97
CA MET A 314 -5.05 9.77 -17.56
C MET A 314 -6.36 9.09 -17.16
N LEU A 315 -7.33 9.86 -16.65
CA LEU A 315 -8.68 9.38 -16.36
C LEU A 315 -9.58 9.33 -17.61
N SER A 316 -9.15 9.90 -18.74
CA SER A 316 -9.98 10.13 -19.92
C SER A 316 -9.88 9.06 -21.02
N SER A 317 -9.10 7.99 -20.82
CA SER A 317 -8.94 6.94 -21.83
C SER A 317 -10.01 5.84 -21.75
N ASN A 318 -10.88 5.82 -22.77
CA ASN A 318 -11.60 4.68 -23.37
C ASN A 318 -12.46 3.75 -22.48
N GLU A 319 -13.44 4.33 -21.81
CA GLU A 319 -14.86 4.15 -22.12
C GLU A 319 -15.54 5.39 -21.53
N LYS A 320 -16.70 5.80 -22.01
CA LYS A 320 -17.46 6.88 -21.36
C LYS A 320 -17.93 6.41 -19.98
N THR A 321 -17.03 6.28 -19.01
CA THR A 321 -17.40 6.43 -17.60
C THR A 321 -17.74 7.89 -17.46
N THR A 322 -19.02 8.19 -17.62
CA THR A 322 -19.55 9.53 -17.43
C THR A 322 -19.38 9.80 -15.94
N PHE A 323 -18.27 10.41 -15.55
CA PHE A 323 -18.18 11.09 -14.27
C PHE A 323 -19.20 12.22 -14.36
N ILE A 324 -20.41 11.97 -13.85
CA ILE A 324 -21.34 13.06 -13.61
C ILE A 324 -20.73 13.83 -12.44
N SER A 325 -20.03 14.92 -12.75
CA SER A 325 -19.76 15.99 -11.78
C SER A 325 -21.12 16.55 -11.38
N ILE A 326 -21.65 16.12 -10.23
CA ILE A 326 -22.94 16.63 -9.71
C ILE A 326 -22.78 18.08 -9.22
N ALA A 327 -21.55 18.60 -9.09
CA ALA A 327 -21.30 19.95 -8.59
C ALA A 327 -21.51 21.06 -9.63
N ASP A 328 -21.32 20.79 -10.93
CA ASP A 328 -21.27 21.87 -11.95
C ASP A 328 -22.60 22.17 -12.64
N GLU A 329 -23.65 21.35 -12.45
CA GLU A 329 -24.98 21.58 -13.07
C GLU A 329 -26.10 21.95 -12.08
N MET A 330 -25.81 22.16 -10.79
CA MET A 330 -26.83 22.49 -9.81
C MET A 330 -27.09 24.00 -9.69
N LYS A 331 -27.96 24.53 -10.56
CA LYS A 331 -28.82 25.67 -10.20
C LYS A 331 -30.23 25.14 -9.90
N PRO A 332 -30.86 25.55 -8.79
CA PRO A 332 -32.15 25.01 -8.40
C PRO A 332 -33.20 25.52 -9.39
N ARG A 333 -33.78 24.61 -10.17
CA ARG A 333 -35.08 24.83 -10.80
C ARG A 333 -35.97 23.63 -10.52
N ASN A 334 -37.14 23.97 -9.99
CA ASN A 334 -38.20 23.10 -9.51
C ASN A 334 -38.39 21.82 -10.35
N ASN A 335 -38.56 20.69 -9.64
CA ASN A 335 -39.03 19.40 -10.13
C ASN A 335 -38.22 18.83 -11.32
N MET A 336 -37.10 18.16 -11.04
CA MET A 336 -36.37 17.36 -12.04
C MET A 336 -36.46 15.86 -11.73
N GLU A 337 -36.86 15.08 -12.74
CA GLU A 337 -36.64 13.64 -12.85
C GLU A 337 -35.15 13.41 -13.09
N PHE A 338 -34.43 12.77 -12.16
CA PHE A 338 -33.05 12.36 -12.36
C PHE A 338 -33.01 10.89 -12.81
N SER A 339 -32.45 10.63 -14.00
CA SER A 339 -32.05 9.27 -14.41
C SER A 339 -30.55 9.13 -14.25
N PHE A 340 -30.11 8.32 -13.29
CA PHE A 340 -28.71 7.99 -13.12
C PHE A 340 -28.23 7.09 -14.27
N PRO A 341 -26.97 7.21 -14.74
CA PRO A 341 -26.39 6.21 -15.62
C PRO A 341 -26.40 4.86 -14.89
N SER A 342 -26.76 3.80 -15.62
CA SER A 342 -26.83 2.44 -15.07
C SER A 342 -25.53 2.11 -14.35
N PHE A 343 -25.60 1.82 -13.05
CA PHE A 343 -24.42 1.31 -12.34
C PHE A 343 -24.23 -0.14 -12.75
N VAL A 344 -23.12 -0.44 -13.41
CA VAL A 344 -22.75 -1.81 -13.75
C VAL A 344 -21.97 -2.38 -12.59
N LEU A 345 -22.53 -3.37 -11.91
CA LEU A 345 -21.90 -4.07 -10.80
C LEU A 345 -21.47 -5.46 -11.27
N ASP A 346 -20.17 -5.76 -11.13
CA ASP A 346 -19.66 -7.12 -11.32
C ASP A 346 -19.94 -7.92 -10.03
N CYS A 347 -20.73 -8.98 -10.16
CA CYS A 347 -21.09 -9.84 -9.02
C CYS A 347 -19.87 -10.56 -8.42
N ASN A 348 -18.76 -10.67 -9.15
CA ASN A 348 -17.54 -11.35 -8.69
C ASN A 348 -16.55 -10.39 -7.99
N ASP A 349 -16.80 -9.08 -7.98
CA ASP A 349 -15.92 -8.07 -7.37
C ASP A 349 -16.59 -7.38 -6.17
N PHE A 350 -16.23 -7.83 -4.96
CA PHE A 350 -16.70 -7.23 -3.72
C PHE A 350 -16.28 -5.75 -3.56
N ASN A 351 -15.18 -5.32 -4.19
CA ASN A 351 -14.75 -3.92 -4.13
C ASN A 351 -15.69 -2.99 -4.92
N SER A 352 -16.23 -3.46 -6.05
CA SER A 352 -17.25 -2.74 -6.82
C SER A 352 -18.49 -2.42 -5.97
N VAL A 353 -18.88 -3.33 -5.07
CA VAL A 353 -20.02 -3.10 -4.15
C VAL A 353 -19.67 -2.14 -3.01
N LEU A 354 -18.44 -2.18 -2.49
CA LEU A 354 -18.00 -1.20 -1.50
C LEU A 354 -17.91 0.22 -2.09
N ILE A 355 -17.43 0.34 -3.33
CA ILE A 355 -17.39 1.60 -4.09
C ILE A 355 -18.81 2.11 -4.34
N PHE A 356 -19.70 1.25 -4.84
CA PHE A 356 -21.10 1.61 -5.07
C PHE A 356 -21.79 2.04 -3.77
N LYS A 357 -21.56 1.34 -2.66
CA LYS A 357 -22.08 1.73 -1.34
C LYS A 357 -21.59 3.12 -0.91
N LYS A 358 -20.29 3.40 -1.06
CA LYS A 358 -19.72 4.74 -0.78
C LYS A 358 -20.36 5.82 -1.69
N GLN A 359 -20.54 5.54 -2.98
CA GLN A 359 -21.19 6.46 -3.91
C GLN A 359 -22.67 6.68 -3.58
N LEU A 360 -23.39 5.61 -3.25
CA LEU A 360 -24.80 5.64 -2.89
C LEU A 360 -25.04 6.54 -1.67
N GLN A 361 -24.21 6.42 -0.63
CA GLN A 361 -24.27 7.31 0.54
C GLN A 361 -24.12 8.78 0.15
N HIS A 362 -23.17 9.11 -0.73
CA HIS A 362 -22.98 10.48 -1.21
C HIS A 362 -24.17 11.01 -2.03
N ILE A 363 -24.84 10.15 -2.80
CA ILE A 363 -25.99 10.55 -3.63
C ILE A 363 -27.26 10.68 -2.78
N THR A 364 -27.47 9.79 -1.81
CA THR A 364 -28.69 9.74 -1.02
C THR A 364 -28.70 10.69 0.18
N CYS A 365 -27.55 11.26 0.59
CA CYS A 365 -27.49 12.17 1.72
C CYS A 365 -28.34 13.45 1.58
N ASP A 366 -28.57 13.95 0.36
CA ASP A 366 -29.13 15.31 0.19
C ASP A 366 -30.33 15.42 -0.76
N LEU A 367 -30.71 14.37 -1.51
CA LEU A 367 -31.76 14.46 -2.54
C LEU A 367 -32.64 13.19 -2.66
N PRO A 368 -33.96 13.33 -2.88
CA PRO A 368 -34.82 12.21 -3.23
C PRO A 368 -34.54 11.72 -4.66
N ILE A 369 -34.23 10.44 -4.81
CA ILE A 369 -33.97 9.76 -6.07
C ILE A 369 -35.25 9.08 -6.54
N ARG A 370 -35.76 9.47 -7.71
CA ARG A 370 -36.99 8.88 -8.27
C ARG A 370 -36.79 7.44 -8.77
N LYS A 371 -35.62 7.14 -9.34
CA LYS A 371 -35.30 5.83 -9.91
C LYS A 371 -33.79 5.59 -9.87
N LEU A 372 -33.39 4.41 -9.41
CA LEU A 372 -32.01 3.91 -9.51
C LEU A 372 -32.00 2.61 -10.32
N ASP A 373 -31.20 2.56 -11.39
CA ASP A 373 -31.01 1.38 -12.24
C ASP A 373 -29.65 0.74 -11.91
N LEU A 374 -29.67 -0.51 -11.43
CA LEU A 374 -28.48 -1.33 -11.21
C LEU A 374 -28.45 -2.43 -12.26
N GLU A 375 -27.37 -2.55 -13.01
CA GLU A 375 -27.18 -3.58 -14.02
C GLU A 375 -26.08 -4.56 -13.59
N PHE A 376 -26.37 -5.84 -13.64
CA PHE A 376 -25.45 -6.91 -13.28
C PHE A 376 -25.22 -7.82 -14.47
N SER A 377 -23.97 -8.05 -14.84
CA SER A 377 -23.63 -9.01 -15.87
C SER A 377 -23.29 -10.36 -15.23
N ILE A 378 -24.04 -11.40 -15.57
CA ILE A 378 -23.87 -12.76 -15.05
C ILE A 378 -23.41 -13.66 -16.19
N LYS A 379 -22.25 -14.30 -16.03
CA LYS A 379 -21.60 -15.11 -17.07
C LYS A 379 -21.02 -16.39 -16.49
N ASN A 380 -21.44 -17.56 -17.00
CA ASN A 380 -21.05 -18.89 -16.48
C ASN A 380 -21.39 -19.06 -14.97
N ASP A 381 -21.55 -20.30 -14.49
CA ASP A 381 -21.82 -20.59 -13.06
C ASP A 381 -22.94 -19.70 -12.47
N VAL A 382 -24.03 -19.53 -13.23
CA VAL A 382 -25.09 -18.53 -13.01
C VAL A 382 -25.70 -18.61 -11.60
N LEU A 383 -25.88 -19.81 -11.06
CA LEU A 383 -26.45 -20.01 -9.72
C LEU A 383 -25.53 -19.47 -8.61
N ASP A 384 -24.22 -19.67 -8.73
CA ASP A 384 -23.26 -19.16 -7.73
C ASP A 384 -23.19 -17.64 -7.77
N GLN A 385 -23.22 -17.04 -8.97
CA GLN A 385 -23.24 -15.60 -9.14
C GLN A 385 -24.55 -14.95 -8.67
N LEU A 386 -25.68 -15.66 -8.81
CA LEU A 386 -26.97 -15.22 -8.26
C LEU A 386 -26.96 -15.25 -6.72
N ALA A 387 -26.39 -16.29 -6.10
CA ALA A 387 -26.24 -16.35 -4.65
C ALA A 387 -25.31 -15.22 -4.13
N GLN A 388 -24.23 -14.92 -4.85
CA GLN A 388 -23.36 -13.78 -4.53
C GLN A 388 -24.10 -12.44 -4.65
N LEU A 389 -24.89 -12.26 -5.71
CA LEU A 389 -25.70 -11.06 -5.91
C LEU A 389 -26.64 -10.79 -4.72
N GLU A 390 -27.31 -11.82 -4.20
CA GLU A 390 -28.16 -11.68 -3.02
C GLU A 390 -27.37 -11.20 -1.80
N MET A 391 -26.20 -11.80 -1.56
CA MET A 391 -25.33 -11.44 -0.45
C MET A 391 -24.84 -9.99 -0.58
N LEU A 392 -24.48 -9.57 -1.79
CA LEU A 392 -24.06 -8.21 -2.11
C LEU A 392 -25.19 -7.19 -1.91
N LEU A 393 -26.40 -7.49 -2.38
CA LEU A 393 -27.56 -6.63 -2.18
C LEU A 393 -27.90 -6.51 -0.70
N ASN A 394 -27.78 -7.57 0.10
CA ASN A 394 -28.01 -7.50 1.55
C ASN A 394 -26.93 -6.71 2.31
N TYR A 395 -25.76 -6.47 1.70
CA TYR A 395 -24.66 -5.72 2.31
C TYR A 395 -24.89 -4.20 2.34
N ILE A 396 -25.83 -3.71 1.53
CA ILE A 396 -26.25 -2.30 1.52
C ILE A 396 -27.34 -2.14 2.61
N PRO A 397 -27.14 -1.32 3.65
CA PRO A 397 -28.12 -1.08 4.69
C PRO A 397 -29.43 -0.48 4.12
N ALA A 398 -30.58 -0.95 4.61
CA ALA A 398 -31.88 -0.50 4.09
C ALA A 398 -32.12 1.00 4.22
N ASN A 399 -31.54 1.63 5.23
CA ASN A 399 -31.61 3.07 5.43
C ASN A 399 -30.88 3.88 4.34
N GLU A 400 -29.89 3.31 3.65
CA GLU A 400 -29.18 3.97 2.54
C GLU A 400 -30.04 4.07 1.28
N LEU A 401 -31.08 3.23 1.15
CA LEU A 401 -32.04 3.29 0.04
C LEU A 401 -33.30 4.12 0.37
N ASN A 402 -33.38 4.71 1.57
CA ASN A 402 -34.61 5.37 2.02
C ASN A 402 -35.08 6.51 1.11
N ASN A 403 -34.13 7.20 0.48
CA ASN A 403 -34.39 8.33 -0.40
C ASN A 403 -34.65 7.90 -1.85
N ILE A 404 -34.76 6.60 -2.13
CA ILE A 404 -35.00 6.03 -3.46
C ILE A 404 -36.46 5.59 -3.58
N GLU A 405 -37.21 6.20 -4.50
CA GLU A 405 -38.62 5.86 -4.77
C GLU A 405 -38.76 4.53 -5.53
N ARG A 406 -37.84 4.25 -6.47
CA ARG A 406 -37.85 3.01 -7.27
C ARG A 406 -36.45 2.45 -7.49
N LEU A 407 -36.19 1.22 -7.05
CA LEU A 407 -35.00 0.48 -7.47
C LEU A 407 -35.34 -0.47 -8.61
N VAL A 408 -34.51 -0.46 -9.65
CA VAL A 408 -34.59 -1.39 -10.77
C VAL A 408 -33.31 -2.21 -10.84
N LEU A 409 -33.46 -3.54 -10.83
CA LEU A 409 -32.37 -4.47 -11.01
C LEU A 409 -32.43 -5.01 -12.43
N ARG A 410 -31.33 -4.92 -13.18
CA ARG A 410 -31.18 -5.43 -14.55
C ARG A 410 -30.19 -6.56 -14.56
N LEU A 411 -30.64 -7.79 -14.81
CA LEU A 411 -29.74 -8.95 -14.88
C LEU A 411 -29.46 -9.30 -16.33
N LYS A 412 -28.23 -9.09 -16.76
CA LYS A 412 -27.71 -9.51 -18.07
C LYS A 412 -27.10 -10.90 -17.95
N ILE A 413 -27.89 -11.93 -18.26
CA ILE A 413 -27.45 -13.32 -18.15
C ILE A 413 -26.94 -13.79 -19.52
N GLN A 414 -25.69 -14.27 -19.54
CA GLN A 414 -25.07 -14.96 -20.66
C GLN A 414 -24.70 -16.39 -20.25
N GLU A 415 -25.52 -17.36 -20.64
CA GLU A 415 -25.28 -18.79 -20.37
C GLU A 415 -24.61 -19.44 -21.58
N THR A 416 -23.43 -20.04 -21.39
CA THR A 416 -22.68 -20.70 -22.49
C THR A 416 -23.06 -22.18 -22.68
N ARG A 417 -23.82 -22.79 -21.77
CA ARG A 417 -24.22 -24.21 -21.83
C ARG A 417 -25.73 -24.40 -21.86
N ARG A 418 -26.20 -25.14 -22.87
CA ARG A 418 -27.58 -25.62 -22.97
C ARG A 418 -27.77 -26.83 -22.04
N ASP A 419 -28.06 -26.60 -20.77
CA ASP A 419 -28.59 -27.67 -19.93
C ASP A 419 -29.68 -27.18 -18.98
N SER A 420 -30.89 -27.70 -19.18
CA SER A 420 -32.00 -28.01 -18.26
C SER A 420 -32.29 -27.19 -16.97
N SER A 421 -31.67 -26.02 -16.77
CA SER A 421 -31.62 -25.32 -15.47
C SER A 421 -32.40 -24.00 -15.44
N TYR A 422 -33.16 -23.66 -16.49
CA TYR A 422 -33.93 -22.41 -16.53
C TYR A 422 -34.96 -22.30 -15.40
N VAL A 423 -35.59 -23.41 -15.02
CA VAL A 423 -36.54 -23.46 -13.90
C VAL A 423 -35.82 -23.20 -12.57
N LEU A 424 -34.60 -23.72 -12.40
CA LEU A 424 -33.77 -23.48 -11.23
C LEU A 424 -33.31 -22.02 -11.14
N ILE A 425 -32.78 -21.47 -12.23
CA ILE A 425 -32.38 -20.05 -12.33
C ILE A 425 -33.57 -19.13 -12.07
N TYR A 426 -34.73 -19.42 -12.65
CA TYR A 426 -35.96 -18.67 -12.41
C TYR A 426 -36.40 -18.72 -10.96
N ASN A 427 -36.39 -19.90 -10.34
CA ASN A 427 -36.75 -20.06 -8.93
C ASN A 427 -35.76 -19.33 -8.01
N GLU A 428 -34.48 -19.37 -8.34
CA GLU A 428 -33.44 -18.67 -7.57
C GLU A 428 -33.60 -17.16 -7.65
N ILE A 429 -33.79 -16.63 -8.88
CA ILE A 429 -34.12 -15.21 -9.09
C ILE A 429 -35.36 -14.81 -8.28
N LYS A 430 -36.41 -15.65 -8.29
CA LYS A 430 -37.64 -15.39 -7.53
C LYS A 430 -37.38 -15.36 -6.01
N ASN A 431 -36.55 -16.26 -5.50
CA ASN A 431 -36.16 -16.29 -4.08
C ASN A 431 -35.38 -15.04 -3.71
N ILE A 432 -34.39 -14.66 -4.51
CA ILE A 432 -33.58 -13.45 -4.30
C ILE A 432 -34.45 -12.21 -4.26
N ILE A 433 -35.38 -12.05 -5.22
CA ILE A 433 -36.32 -10.91 -5.21
C ILE A 433 -37.13 -10.92 -3.91
N SER A 434 -37.69 -12.06 -3.52
CA SER A 434 -38.49 -12.16 -2.31
C SER A 434 -37.69 -11.76 -1.05
N ASN A 435 -36.44 -12.21 -0.96
CA ASN A 435 -35.56 -11.94 0.18
C ASN A 435 -35.13 -10.47 0.21
N VAL A 436 -34.75 -9.91 -0.94
CA VAL A 436 -34.37 -8.49 -1.08
C VAL A 436 -35.57 -7.58 -0.79
N CYS A 437 -36.75 -7.85 -1.37
CA CYS A 437 -37.97 -7.11 -1.07
C CYS A 437 -38.31 -7.13 0.42
N SER A 438 -38.15 -8.29 1.07
CA SER A 438 -38.36 -8.46 2.51
C SER A 438 -37.33 -7.66 3.34
N TYR A 439 -36.05 -7.76 2.99
CA TYR A 439 -34.96 -7.08 3.69
C TYR A 439 -35.10 -5.55 3.67
N TYR A 440 -35.48 -5.00 2.51
CA TYR A 440 -35.63 -3.56 2.34
C TYR A 440 -37.04 -3.02 2.65
N ASN A 441 -38.03 -3.91 2.77
CA ASN A 441 -39.44 -3.57 2.98
C ASN A 441 -39.99 -2.56 1.94
N ARG A 442 -39.63 -2.75 0.67
CA ARG A 442 -40.05 -1.90 -0.48
C ARG A 442 -40.26 -2.73 -1.74
N ASP A 443 -40.99 -2.15 -2.70
CA ASP A 443 -41.22 -2.76 -4.01
C ASP A 443 -40.02 -2.53 -4.95
N PHE A 444 -39.53 -3.60 -5.56
CA PHE A 444 -38.46 -3.58 -6.56
C PHE A 444 -39.01 -3.91 -7.94
N ARG A 445 -38.43 -3.32 -8.99
CA ARG A 445 -38.66 -3.79 -10.36
C ARG A 445 -37.46 -4.58 -10.83
N LEU A 446 -37.68 -5.83 -11.21
CA LEU A 446 -36.66 -6.62 -11.89
C LEU A 446 -36.87 -6.54 -13.41
N GLU A 447 -35.80 -6.31 -14.15
CA GLU A 447 -35.71 -6.43 -15.60
C GLU A 447 -34.68 -7.51 -15.94
N LEU A 448 -35.11 -8.57 -16.60
CA LEU A 448 -34.24 -9.65 -17.03
C LEU A 448 -33.83 -9.42 -18.49
N VAL A 449 -32.54 -9.40 -18.76
CA VAL A 449 -31.97 -9.22 -20.10
C VAL A 449 -31.16 -10.46 -20.45
N TYR A 450 -31.76 -11.41 -21.14
CA TYR A 450 -31.07 -12.63 -21.54
C TYR A 450 -30.43 -12.46 -22.92
N GLN A 451 -29.10 -12.50 -23.01
CA GLN A 451 -28.41 -12.41 -24.30
C GLN A 451 -28.28 -13.79 -24.95
N ASP A 452 -29.42 -14.23 -25.50
CA ASP A 452 -29.49 -14.96 -26.78
C ASP A 452 -30.92 -15.00 -27.36
N HIS A 453 -31.94 -14.55 -26.63
CA HIS A 453 -33.23 -14.09 -27.15
C HIS A 453 -33.87 -13.18 -26.09
N GLU A 454 -34.38 -12.01 -26.49
CA GLU A 454 -35.19 -11.14 -25.61
C GLU A 454 -36.41 -11.93 -25.10
N ILE A 455 -36.37 -12.39 -23.85
CA ILE A 455 -37.58 -12.77 -23.12
C ILE A 455 -38.06 -11.50 -22.41
N LYS A 456 -39.13 -10.90 -22.94
CA LYS A 456 -39.79 -9.72 -22.38
C LYS A 456 -40.59 -10.04 -21.12
#